data_AF-A0AB36IXC4-F1
#
_entry.id   AF-A0AB36IXC4-F1
#
_cell.length_a   1.000
_cell.length_b   1.000
_cell.length_c   1.000
_cell.angle_alpha   90.00
_cell.angle_beta   90.00
_cell.angle_gamma   90.00
#
_symmetry.space_group_name_H-M   'P 1'
#
loop_
_entity.id
_entity.type
_entity.pdbx_description
1 polymer ?
#
loop_
_entity_poly.entity_id
_entity_poly.type
_entity_poly.pdbx_seq_one_letter_code
_entity_poly.pdbx_strand_id
1 'polypeptide(L)'
;MEVTFVGQTSHPTCKPTEVFTLTQQWCDAAQRDDVTEANRLQAEIDKHDRPAKLGPSALWYAKQGWPVFPLAPVGYTDPRRPDFLGDGKKPYPHTRGFKDATLDPDQVRRWWTDMPDSNIGLATGVMFDVIDIDGPTGVASLAQLGPDALPDVHGKVDTPRGTHYYVSPTGDGNRAGVKPGIDYRGAGGYVCAPPSAIGDRRYSWLIQPSPEIRKSA
;
A
#
# COMPACT_ATOMS: atom_id res chain seq x y z
N MET A 1 25.10 12.52 -5.16
CA MET A 1 25.14 11.59 -6.29
C MET A 1 24.05 12.06 -7.23
N GLU A 2 24.42 12.62 -8.39
CA GLU A 2 23.44 13.01 -9.41
C GLU A 2 22.80 11.74 -9.93
N VAL A 3 21.52 11.62 -9.66
CA VAL A 3 20.73 10.49 -10.06
C VAL A 3 20.27 10.78 -11.49
N THR A 4 21.01 10.25 -12.46
CA THR A 4 20.63 10.26 -13.88
C THR A 4 19.65 9.12 -14.14
N PHE A 5 18.40 9.43 -14.49
CA PHE A 5 17.40 8.46 -14.93
C PHE A 5 16.69 8.93 -16.21
N VAL A 6 16.36 7.95 -17.05
CA VAL A 6 15.67 8.04 -18.37
C VAL A 6 14.47 7.09 -18.24
N GLY A 7 13.24 7.57 -18.43
CA GLY A 7 12.06 6.94 -17.82
C GLY A 7 11.31 5.85 -18.59
N GLN A 8 10.27 5.32 -17.93
CA GLN A 8 8.95 4.95 -18.46
C GLN A 8 7.88 4.81 -17.34
N THR A 9 6.60 4.98 -17.71
CA THR A 9 5.41 4.87 -16.84
C THR A 9 5.00 3.41 -16.60
N SER A 10 4.52 3.08 -15.37
CA SER A 10 3.98 1.77 -14.90
C SER A 10 4.39 0.51 -15.70
N HIS A 11 5.16 -0.39 -15.07
CA HIS A 11 5.72 -1.59 -15.71
C HIS A 11 4.74 -2.32 -16.66
N PRO A 12 5.13 -2.73 -17.89
CA PRO A 12 4.22 -3.14 -18.97
C PRO A 12 3.33 -4.35 -18.66
N THR A 13 3.73 -5.18 -17.68
CA THR A 13 2.94 -6.34 -17.25
C THR A 13 2.02 -6.06 -16.06
N CYS A 14 2.04 -4.85 -15.51
CA CYS A 14 1.14 -4.42 -14.46
C CYS A 14 -0.25 -4.21 -15.05
N LYS A 15 -1.16 -5.14 -14.74
CA LYS A 15 -2.55 -5.04 -15.19
C LYS A 15 -3.29 -4.05 -14.29
N PRO A 16 -3.97 -3.03 -14.85
CA PRO A 16 -4.92 -2.23 -14.10
C PRO A 16 -5.97 -3.15 -13.45
N THR A 17 -6.41 -2.82 -12.24
CA THR A 17 -7.55 -3.54 -11.65
C THR A 17 -8.83 -3.21 -12.41
N GLU A 18 -9.82 -4.10 -12.32
CA GLU A 18 -11.18 -3.79 -12.77
C GLU A 18 -11.70 -2.53 -12.06
N VAL A 19 -11.42 -2.39 -10.76
CA VAL A 19 -11.70 -1.18 -9.98
C VAL A 19 -11.01 0.06 -10.57
N PHE A 20 -9.72 0.00 -10.90
CA PHE A 20 -9.02 1.13 -11.53
C PHE A 20 -9.68 1.54 -12.85
N THR A 21 -10.00 0.56 -13.69
CA THR A 21 -10.68 0.80 -14.97
C THR A 21 -12.05 1.46 -14.75
N LEU A 22 -12.85 0.92 -13.82
CA LEU A 22 -14.15 1.48 -13.46
C LEU A 22 -14.02 2.89 -12.86
N THR A 23 -12.99 3.16 -12.06
CA THR A 23 -12.70 4.48 -11.51
C THR A 23 -12.30 5.48 -12.59
N GLN A 24 -11.51 5.09 -13.59
CA GLN A 24 -11.20 5.96 -14.73
C GLN A 24 -12.47 6.30 -15.53
N GLN A 25 -13.30 5.31 -15.83
CA GLN A 25 -14.59 5.52 -16.50
C GLN A 25 -15.51 6.42 -15.68
N TRP A 26 -15.50 6.25 -14.36
CA TRP A 26 -16.29 7.07 -13.44
C TRP A 26 -15.80 8.53 -13.44
N CYS A 27 -14.48 8.75 -13.40
CA CYS A 27 -13.88 10.08 -13.53
C CYS A 27 -14.27 10.74 -14.85
N ASP A 28 -14.19 10.01 -15.97
CA ASP A 28 -14.58 10.51 -17.29
C ASP A 28 -16.07 10.84 -17.36
N ALA A 29 -16.93 10.05 -16.71
CA ALA A 29 -18.36 10.35 -16.58
C ALA A 29 -18.62 11.61 -15.75
N ALA A 30 -17.93 11.73 -14.61
CA ALA A 30 -18.03 12.90 -13.74
C ALA A 30 -17.55 14.19 -14.44
N GLN A 31 -16.45 14.13 -15.21
CA GLN A 31 -15.94 15.27 -15.99
C GLN A 31 -16.89 15.72 -17.11
N ARG A 32 -17.76 14.82 -17.58
CA ARG A 32 -18.80 15.12 -18.57
C ARG A 32 -20.14 15.50 -17.93
N ASP A 33 -20.20 15.67 -16.60
CA ASP A 33 -21.43 15.86 -15.83
C ASP A 33 -22.50 14.77 -16.06
N ASP A 34 -22.06 13.55 -16.42
CA ASP A 34 -22.93 12.40 -16.69
C ASP A 34 -23.25 11.65 -15.39
N VAL A 35 -24.13 12.25 -14.59
CA VAL A 35 -24.46 11.77 -13.22
C VAL A 35 -25.07 10.36 -13.23
N THR A 36 -25.83 10.00 -14.26
CA THR A 36 -26.44 8.66 -14.37
C THR A 36 -25.37 7.60 -14.52
N GLU A 37 -24.41 7.81 -15.43
CA GLU A 37 -23.31 6.87 -15.65
C GLU A 37 -22.34 6.84 -14.47
N ALA A 38 -22.05 7.98 -13.86
CA ALA A 38 -21.23 8.05 -12.65
C ALA A 38 -21.86 7.23 -11.50
N ASN A 39 -23.17 7.34 -11.28
CA ASN A 39 -23.86 6.56 -10.23
C ASN A 39 -23.84 5.04 -10.54
N ARG A 40 -24.02 4.65 -11.80
CA ARG A 40 -23.95 3.24 -12.22
C ARG A 40 -22.55 2.67 -11.99
N LEU A 41 -21.51 3.39 -12.40
CA LEU A 41 -20.11 3.00 -12.22
C LEU A 41 -19.72 2.95 -10.74
N GLN A 42 -20.20 3.90 -9.92
CA GLN A 42 -20.02 3.86 -8.47
C GLN A 42 -20.60 2.58 -7.86
N ALA A 43 -21.81 2.19 -8.24
CA ALA A 43 -22.42 0.95 -7.73
C ALA A 43 -21.65 -0.32 -8.16
N GLU A 44 -21.02 -0.34 -9.34
CA GLU A 44 -20.14 -1.45 -9.74
C GLU A 44 -18.81 -1.45 -8.99
N ILE A 45 -18.23 -0.28 -8.72
CA ILE A 45 -17.04 -0.13 -7.87
C ILE A 45 -17.34 -0.67 -6.46
N ASP A 46 -18.50 -0.31 -5.90
CA ASP A 46 -18.92 -0.73 -4.55
C ASP A 46 -19.10 -2.25 -4.42
N LYS A 47 -19.51 -2.95 -5.50
CA LYS A 47 -19.59 -4.42 -5.52
C LYS A 47 -18.22 -5.08 -5.43
N HIS A 48 -17.20 -4.43 -6.00
CA HIS A 48 -15.80 -4.88 -5.93
C HIS A 48 -15.12 -4.47 -4.63
N ASP A 49 -15.69 -3.53 -3.88
CA ASP A 49 -15.25 -3.10 -2.55
C ASP A 49 -15.68 -4.07 -1.42
N ARG A 50 -16.02 -5.33 -1.73
CA ARG A 50 -16.07 -6.36 -0.68
C ARG A 50 -14.64 -6.61 -0.21
N PRO A 51 -14.26 -6.20 1.02
CA PRO A 51 -12.87 -6.27 1.41
C PRO A 51 -12.44 -7.74 1.43
N ALA A 52 -11.32 -8.04 0.76
CA ALA A 52 -10.63 -9.28 1.03
C ALA A 52 -10.38 -9.37 2.55
N LYS A 53 -10.55 -10.56 3.13
CA LYS A 53 -10.34 -10.71 4.58
C LYS A 53 -8.86 -10.45 4.89
N LEU A 54 -8.58 -9.73 6.00
CA LEU A 54 -7.22 -9.31 6.37
C LEU A 54 -6.25 -10.50 6.46
N GLY A 55 -6.61 -11.55 7.20
CA GLY A 55 -5.77 -12.75 7.35
C GLY A 55 -5.45 -13.48 6.04
N PRO A 56 -6.45 -13.85 5.21
CA PRO A 56 -6.20 -14.40 3.88
C PRO A 56 -5.34 -13.51 2.97
N SER A 57 -5.49 -12.19 3.07
CA SER A 57 -4.67 -11.24 2.29
C SER A 57 -3.23 -11.22 2.80
N ALA A 58 -3.01 -11.22 4.11
CA ALA A 58 -1.69 -11.34 4.72
C ALA A 58 -0.97 -12.63 4.29
N LEU A 59 -1.69 -13.75 4.24
CA LEU A 59 -1.17 -15.01 3.72
C LEU A 59 -0.81 -14.93 2.23
N TRP A 60 -1.61 -14.22 1.44
CA TRP A 60 -1.30 -14.01 0.03
C TRP A 60 0.01 -13.24 -0.14
N TYR A 61 0.21 -12.16 0.62
CA TYR A 61 1.46 -11.38 0.60
C TYR A 61 2.67 -12.21 1.02
N ALA A 62 2.56 -12.97 2.12
CA ALA A 62 3.62 -13.87 2.56
C ALA A 62 4.00 -14.88 1.46
N LYS A 63 3.01 -15.44 0.75
CA LYS A 63 3.25 -16.32 -0.40
C LYS A 63 3.94 -15.62 -1.58
N GLN A 64 3.70 -14.33 -1.78
CA GLN A 64 4.43 -13.53 -2.78
C GLN A 64 5.87 -13.22 -2.37
N GLY A 65 6.31 -13.66 -1.19
CA GLY A 65 7.64 -13.36 -0.64
C GLY A 65 7.71 -12.03 0.10
N TRP A 66 6.57 -11.43 0.47
CA TRP A 66 6.51 -10.14 1.16
C TRP A 66 6.36 -10.37 2.67
N PRO A 67 7.37 -10.05 3.50
CA PRO A 67 7.26 -10.30 4.93
C PRO A 67 6.18 -9.43 5.55
N VAL A 68 5.23 -10.08 6.24
CA VAL A 68 4.06 -9.42 6.82
C VAL A 68 4.13 -9.39 8.35
N PHE A 69 3.43 -8.44 8.96
CA PHE A 69 3.21 -8.39 10.41
C PHE A 69 1.92 -7.62 10.74
N PRO A 70 1.32 -7.82 11.93
CA PRO A 70 0.08 -7.16 12.30
C PRO A 70 0.32 -5.71 12.78
N LEU A 71 -0.55 -4.81 12.33
CA LEU A 71 -0.67 -3.43 12.80
C LEU A 71 -1.94 -3.31 13.64
N ALA A 72 -1.86 -2.56 14.74
CA ALA A 72 -3.02 -2.32 15.61
C ALA A 72 -4.08 -1.49 14.85
N PRO A 73 -5.35 -1.91 14.84
CA PRO A 73 -6.41 -1.13 14.20
C PRO A 73 -6.62 0.20 14.92
N VAL A 74 -7.29 1.13 14.24
CA VAL A 74 -7.65 2.43 14.82
C VAL A 74 -8.48 2.23 16.08
N GLY A 75 -8.13 2.93 17.16
CA GLY A 75 -8.87 2.87 18.42
C GLY A 75 -8.54 1.67 19.30
N TYR A 76 -7.67 0.75 18.85
CA TYR A 76 -7.21 -0.34 19.71
C TYR A 76 -6.44 0.20 20.91
N THR A 77 -6.85 -0.25 22.10
CA THR A 77 -6.16 0.02 23.37
C THR A 77 -5.64 -1.28 23.95
N ASP A 78 -4.52 -1.20 24.66
CA ASP A 78 -3.90 -2.35 25.32
C ASP A 78 -3.97 -2.19 26.84
N PRO A 79 -4.62 -3.10 27.58
CA PRO A 79 -4.69 -3.05 29.04
C PRO A 79 -3.32 -3.01 29.75
N ARG A 80 -2.27 -3.53 29.11
CA ARG A 80 -0.90 -3.58 29.64
C ARG A 80 -0.05 -2.39 29.21
N ARG A 81 -0.55 -1.59 28.26
CA ARG A 81 0.05 -0.34 27.76
C ARG A 81 -1.03 0.74 27.69
N PRO A 82 -1.43 1.34 28.82
CA PRO A 82 -2.57 2.28 28.88
C PRO A 82 -2.38 3.55 28.02
N ASP A 83 -1.13 3.87 27.67
CA ASP A 83 -0.75 4.96 26.77
C ASP A 83 -0.84 4.59 25.28
N PHE A 84 -1.04 3.30 24.97
CA PHE A 84 -1.13 2.83 23.60
C PHE A 84 -2.52 3.07 23.01
N LEU A 85 -2.54 3.83 21.93
CA LEU A 85 -3.69 3.98 21.05
C LEU A 85 -3.28 3.65 19.61
N GLY A 86 -3.90 2.60 19.07
CA GLY A 86 -3.74 2.19 17.68
C GLY A 86 -4.28 3.26 16.73
N ASP A 87 -3.50 3.58 15.71
CA ASP A 87 -3.84 4.54 14.64
C ASP A 87 -4.02 3.85 13.28
N GLY A 88 -4.08 2.51 13.27
CA GLY A 88 -4.16 1.70 12.06
C GLY A 88 -2.81 1.48 11.36
N LYS A 89 -1.73 2.14 11.80
CA LYS A 89 -0.38 2.07 11.19
C LYS A 89 0.73 1.68 12.16
N LYS A 90 0.47 1.77 13.47
CA LYS A 90 1.38 1.31 14.53
C LYS A 90 1.44 -0.21 14.57
N PRO A 91 2.61 -0.82 14.78
CA PRO A 91 2.72 -2.24 15.10
C PRO A 91 1.82 -2.61 16.27
N TYR A 92 1.27 -3.82 16.23
CA TYR A 92 0.52 -4.34 17.36
C TYR A 92 1.42 -4.34 18.62
N PRO A 93 0.92 -3.90 19.79
CA PRO A 93 1.72 -3.91 21.01
C PRO A 93 2.18 -5.34 21.33
N HIS A 94 3.33 -5.45 21.99
CA HIS A 94 4.02 -6.72 22.28
C HIS A 94 4.58 -7.47 21.06
N THR A 95 4.51 -6.91 19.86
CA THR A 95 5.36 -7.30 18.73
C THR A 95 6.59 -6.41 18.64
N ARG A 96 7.61 -6.83 17.88
CA ARG A 96 8.74 -5.98 17.48
C ARG A 96 8.49 -5.29 16.13
N GLY A 97 7.23 -5.26 15.69
CA GLY A 97 6.79 -4.69 14.42
C GLY A 97 7.44 -5.34 13.22
N PHE A 98 7.92 -4.53 12.27
CA PHE A 98 8.54 -5.03 11.04
C PHE A 98 9.77 -5.94 11.30
N LYS A 99 10.39 -5.87 12.48
CA LYS A 99 11.49 -6.77 12.87
C LYS A 99 11.03 -8.21 13.11
N ASP A 100 9.74 -8.42 13.34
CA ASP A 100 9.12 -9.74 13.41
C ASP A 100 8.46 -10.14 12.08
N ALA A 101 8.50 -9.28 11.05
CA ALA A 101 7.83 -9.55 9.79
C ALA A 101 8.28 -10.88 9.20
N THR A 102 7.32 -11.69 8.77
CA THR A 102 7.56 -13.11 8.45
C THR A 102 6.91 -13.53 7.14
N LEU A 103 7.48 -14.57 6.54
CA LEU A 103 6.89 -15.31 5.42
C LEU A 103 6.26 -16.63 5.87
N ASP A 104 6.41 -17.01 7.14
CA ASP A 104 5.91 -18.27 7.68
C ASP A 104 4.36 -18.26 7.74
N PRO A 105 3.67 -19.06 6.91
CA PRO A 105 2.21 -19.07 6.87
C PRO A 105 1.58 -19.47 8.20
N ASP A 106 2.25 -20.25 9.05
CA ASP A 106 1.68 -20.68 10.33
C ASP A 106 1.72 -19.56 11.36
N GLN A 107 2.80 -18.77 11.40
CA GLN A 107 2.85 -17.54 12.19
C GLN A 107 1.84 -16.51 11.70
N VAL A 108 1.68 -16.35 10.38
CA VAL A 108 0.68 -15.44 9.81
C VAL A 108 -0.73 -15.88 10.20
N ARG A 109 -1.08 -17.17 10.07
CA ARG A 109 -2.39 -17.67 10.52
C ARG A 109 -2.62 -17.38 12.00
N ARG A 110 -1.66 -17.67 12.87
CA ARG A 110 -1.78 -17.42 14.31
C ARG A 110 -2.08 -15.95 14.60
N TRP A 111 -1.34 -15.01 14.00
CA TRP A 111 -1.59 -13.59 14.23
C TRP A 111 -2.99 -13.15 13.85
N TRP A 112 -3.52 -13.57 12.70
CA TRP A 112 -4.86 -13.20 12.28
C TRP A 112 -5.97 -14.08 12.86
N THR A 113 -5.63 -15.17 13.56
CA THR A 113 -6.55 -15.88 14.47
C THR A 113 -6.69 -15.13 15.80
N ASP A 114 -5.56 -14.69 16.37
CA ASP A 114 -5.54 -14.02 17.67
C ASP A 114 -6.00 -12.55 17.58
N MET A 115 -5.72 -11.89 16.45
CA MET A 115 -5.95 -10.47 16.22
C MET A 115 -6.60 -10.24 14.84
N PRO A 116 -7.86 -10.70 14.64
CA PRO A 116 -8.49 -10.80 13.32
C PRO A 116 -8.66 -9.46 12.59
N ASP A 117 -8.78 -8.36 13.34
CA ASP A 117 -8.97 -7.01 12.82
C ASP A 117 -7.66 -6.24 12.60
N SER A 118 -6.50 -6.90 12.72
CA SER A 118 -5.21 -6.27 12.50
C SER A 118 -5.04 -5.85 11.04
N ASN A 119 -4.69 -4.58 10.86
CA ASN A 119 -4.18 -4.10 9.58
C ASN A 119 -2.87 -4.82 9.23
N ILE A 120 -2.52 -4.82 7.95
CA ILE A 120 -1.40 -5.58 7.40
C ILE A 120 -0.22 -4.63 7.19
N GLY A 121 0.87 -4.86 7.91
CA GLY A 121 2.16 -4.24 7.65
C GLY A 121 3.00 -5.11 6.72
N LEU A 122 3.68 -4.49 5.75
CA LEU A 122 4.67 -5.13 4.90
C LEU A 122 6.04 -4.50 5.14
N ALA A 123 7.05 -5.33 5.43
CA ALA A 123 8.43 -4.85 5.52
C ALA A 123 8.97 -4.49 4.12
N THR A 124 9.53 -3.29 3.98
CA THR A 124 10.17 -2.80 2.75
C THR A 124 11.66 -3.13 2.72
N GLY A 125 12.30 -3.00 1.55
CA GLY A 125 13.72 -3.34 1.37
C GLY A 125 14.02 -4.83 1.22
N VAL A 126 13.01 -5.63 0.87
CA VAL A 126 13.15 -7.08 0.64
C VAL A 126 12.81 -7.42 -0.82
N MET A 127 11.53 -7.36 -1.18
CA MET A 127 11.06 -7.59 -2.55
C MET A 127 10.73 -6.30 -3.29
N PHE A 128 10.49 -5.22 -2.55
CA PHE A 128 10.18 -3.89 -3.07
C PHE A 128 10.56 -2.81 -2.06
N ASP A 129 10.71 -1.60 -2.58
CA ASP A 129 10.67 -0.36 -1.81
C ASP A 129 9.40 0.42 -2.18
N VAL A 130 9.05 1.44 -1.39
CA VAL A 130 7.87 2.28 -1.66
C VAL A 130 8.22 3.75 -1.66
N ILE A 131 7.78 4.46 -2.69
CA ILE A 131 7.70 5.92 -2.70
C ILE A 131 6.29 6.28 -2.22
N ASP A 132 6.22 6.87 -1.02
CA ASP A 132 4.99 7.20 -0.30
C ASP A 132 4.68 8.68 -0.52
N ILE A 133 3.64 8.95 -1.31
CA ILE A 133 3.28 10.28 -1.80
C ILE A 133 2.07 10.76 -1.01
N ASP A 134 2.30 11.69 -0.08
CA ASP A 134 1.31 12.21 0.85
C ASP A 134 0.62 13.48 0.31
N GLY A 135 -0.67 13.33 -0.02
CA GLY A 135 -1.61 14.41 -0.27
C GLY A 135 -1.24 15.34 -1.44
N PRO A 136 -1.89 16.52 -1.51
CA PRO A 136 -1.64 17.49 -2.57
C PRO A 136 -0.19 17.98 -2.62
N THR A 137 0.48 18.08 -1.47
CA THR A 137 1.89 18.49 -1.40
C THR A 137 2.81 17.45 -2.04
N GLY A 138 2.61 16.16 -1.76
CA GLY A 138 3.36 15.09 -2.40
C GLY A 138 3.15 15.06 -3.91
N VAL A 139 1.90 15.23 -4.36
CA VAL A 139 1.58 15.31 -5.81
C VAL A 139 2.27 16.49 -6.47
N ALA A 140 2.27 17.67 -5.84
CA ALA A 140 2.96 18.85 -6.35
C ALA A 140 4.49 18.63 -6.41
N SER A 141 5.07 18.03 -5.37
CA SER A 141 6.49 17.67 -5.36
C SER A 141 6.83 16.65 -6.44
N LEU A 142 5.96 15.66 -6.68
CA LEU A 142 6.13 14.65 -7.72
C LEU A 142 6.15 15.30 -9.11
N ALA A 143 5.21 16.21 -9.39
CA ALA A 143 5.11 16.90 -10.67
C ALA A 143 6.38 17.70 -11.01
N GLN A 144 7.08 18.22 -10.00
CA GLN A 144 8.33 18.96 -10.17
C GLN A 144 9.54 18.07 -10.50
N LEU A 145 9.47 16.77 -10.22
CA LEU A 145 10.57 15.84 -10.52
C LEU A 145 10.66 15.54 -12.03
N GLY A 146 9.57 15.73 -12.78
CA GLY A 146 9.49 15.37 -14.19
C GLY A 146 9.16 13.87 -14.41
N PRO A 147 8.76 13.48 -15.63
CA PRO A 147 8.25 12.13 -15.91
C PRO A 147 9.30 11.02 -15.76
N ASP A 148 10.59 11.34 -15.88
CA ASP A 148 11.68 10.36 -15.90
C ASP A 148 12.40 10.19 -14.55
N ALA A 149 11.93 10.88 -13.51
CA ALA A 149 12.61 10.91 -12.22
C ALA A 149 12.24 9.75 -11.29
N LEU A 150 11.24 8.95 -11.65
CA LEU A 150 10.85 7.78 -10.88
C LEU A 150 11.41 6.51 -11.54
N PRO A 151 11.87 5.53 -10.74
CA PRO A 151 12.14 4.19 -11.26
C PRO A 151 10.82 3.52 -11.68
N ASP A 152 10.95 2.40 -12.38
CA ASP A 152 9.81 1.61 -12.83
C ASP A 152 8.87 1.27 -11.67
N VAL A 153 7.61 1.69 -11.82
CA VAL A 153 6.57 1.43 -10.83
C VAL A 153 5.97 0.07 -11.12
N HIS A 154 6.18 -0.86 -10.19
CA HIS A 154 5.69 -2.22 -10.26
C HIS A 154 4.36 -2.43 -9.52
N GLY A 155 3.80 -1.41 -8.89
CA GLY A 155 2.47 -1.46 -8.26
C GLY A 155 2.08 -0.12 -7.67
N LYS A 156 0.77 0.14 -7.54
CA LYS A 156 0.25 1.36 -6.92
C LYS A 156 -0.89 1.06 -5.97
N VAL A 157 -0.86 1.67 -4.80
CA VAL A 157 -1.90 1.54 -3.78
C VAL A 157 -2.49 2.92 -3.49
N ASP A 158 -3.80 3.05 -3.62
CA ASP A 158 -4.54 4.18 -3.04
C ASP A 158 -4.53 4.04 -1.53
N THR A 159 -4.28 5.14 -0.84
CA THR A 159 -4.19 5.17 0.62
C THR A 159 -5.15 6.22 1.17
N PRO A 160 -5.37 6.24 2.49
CA PRO A 160 -6.19 7.27 3.12
C PRO A 160 -5.68 8.71 2.91
N ARG A 161 -4.38 8.92 2.65
CA ARG A 161 -3.78 10.27 2.55
C ARG A 161 -3.03 10.54 1.26
N GLY A 162 -3.03 9.62 0.30
CA GLY A 162 -2.15 9.73 -0.87
C GLY A 162 -1.97 8.40 -1.59
N THR A 163 -0.81 8.15 -2.19
CA THR A 163 -0.57 6.93 -2.97
C THR A 163 0.81 6.34 -2.68
N HIS A 164 0.88 5.02 -2.53
CA HIS A 164 2.15 4.29 -2.50
C HIS A 164 2.53 3.82 -3.90
N TYR A 165 3.76 4.07 -4.31
CA TYR A 165 4.33 3.58 -5.57
C TYR A 165 5.37 2.52 -5.21
N TYR A 166 5.09 1.27 -5.58
CA TYR A 166 5.98 0.13 -5.32
C TYR A 166 7.01 0.05 -6.43
N VAL A 167 8.28 -0.01 -6.06
CA VAL A 167 9.43 -0.01 -6.97
C VAL A 167 10.39 -1.12 -6.57
N SER A 168 11.31 -1.48 -7.47
CA SER A 168 12.34 -2.47 -7.14
C SER A 168 13.23 -1.99 -5.98
N PRO A 169 13.73 -2.89 -5.11
CA PRO A 169 14.61 -2.51 -4.01
C PRO A 169 15.87 -1.81 -4.52
N THR A 170 16.18 -0.64 -3.98
CA THR A 170 17.36 0.14 -4.40
C THR A 170 18.56 -0.09 -3.49
N GLY A 171 18.32 -0.50 -2.24
CA GLY A 171 19.34 -0.54 -1.19
C GLY A 171 19.58 0.82 -0.50
N ASP A 172 18.81 1.86 -0.83
CA ASP A 172 18.99 3.22 -0.28
C ASP A 172 18.52 3.38 1.18
N GLY A 173 17.93 2.34 1.75
CA GLY A 173 17.37 2.36 3.11
C GLY A 173 16.11 3.21 3.22
N ASN A 174 15.62 3.41 4.45
CA ASN A 174 14.41 4.20 4.71
C ASN A 174 14.74 5.68 4.98
N ARG A 175 14.08 6.60 4.26
CA ARG A 175 14.27 8.05 4.36
C ARG A 175 12.93 8.78 4.32
N ALA A 176 12.59 9.49 5.39
CA ALA A 176 11.43 10.39 5.39
C ALA A 176 11.81 11.77 4.82
N GLY A 177 10.86 12.43 4.17
CA GLY A 177 10.99 13.79 3.68
C GLY A 177 12.02 13.98 2.58
N VAL A 178 12.15 13.01 1.65
CA VAL A 178 13.07 13.14 0.49
C VAL A 178 12.69 14.34 -0.38
N LYS A 179 11.39 14.64 -0.43
CA LYS A 179 10.79 15.90 -0.87
C LYS A 179 9.60 16.24 0.03
N PRO A 180 9.09 17.48 0.03
CA PRO A 180 7.88 17.81 0.77
C PRO A 180 6.71 16.86 0.38
N GLY A 181 6.16 16.15 1.36
CA GLY A 181 5.09 15.17 1.13
C GLY A 181 5.51 13.91 0.37
N ILE A 182 6.80 13.61 0.28
CA ILE A 182 7.30 12.35 -0.29
C ILE A 182 8.27 11.69 0.69
N ASP A 183 7.93 10.47 1.10
CA ASP A 183 8.79 9.59 1.88
C ASP A 183 9.29 8.43 1.00
N TYR A 184 10.49 7.94 1.29
CA TYR A 184 11.05 6.73 0.71
C TYR A 184 11.14 5.62 1.76
N ARG A 185 10.38 4.54 1.56
CA ARG A 185 10.31 3.39 2.45
C ARG A 185 11.13 2.25 1.86
N GLY A 186 12.42 2.23 2.21
CA GLY A 186 13.34 1.16 1.85
C GLY A 186 13.64 0.21 3.00
N ALA A 187 14.81 -0.43 2.99
CA ALA A 187 15.26 -1.31 4.06
C ALA A 187 15.20 -0.64 5.46
N GLY A 188 14.65 -1.37 6.43
CA GLY A 188 14.40 -0.86 7.78
C GLY A 188 13.10 -0.06 7.92
N GLY A 189 12.29 0.02 6.87
CA GLY A 189 10.96 0.61 6.87
C GLY A 189 9.83 -0.42 6.72
N TYR A 190 8.60 0.07 6.67
CA TYR A 190 7.42 -0.72 6.35
C TYR A 190 6.29 0.18 5.81
N VAL A 191 5.29 -0.45 5.21
CA VAL A 191 4.05 0.21 4.76
C VAL A 191 2.81 -0.56 5.21
N CYS A 192 1.67 0.12 5.30
CA CYS A 192 0.37 -0.52 5.47
C CYS A 192 -0.17 -0.95 4.09
N ALA A 193 -0.74 -2.15 4.00
CA ALA A 193 -1.13 -2.77 2.74
C ALA A 193 -2.63 -3.00 2.58
N PRO A 194 -3.14 -3.06 1.34
CA PRO A 194 -4.52 -3.46 1.08
C PRO A 194 -4.83 -4.84 1.69
N PRO A 195 -6.04 -5.10 2.22
CA PRO A 195 -7.22 -4.23 2.25
C PRO A 195 -7.39 -3.51 3.61
N SER A 196 -6.29 -3.20 4.29
CA SER A 196 -6.30 -2.47 5.57
C SER A 196 -7.12 -1.18 5.52
N ALA A 197 -7.60 -0.70 6.66
CA ALA A 197 -8.45 0.49 6.74
C ALA A 197 -8.07 1.42 7.89
N ILE A 198 -8.35 2.71 7.70
CA ILE A 198 -8.23 3.76 8.72
C ILE A 198 -9.50 4.62 8.64
N GLY A 199 -10.37 4.48 9.64
CA GLY A 199 -11.74 4.99 9.55
C GLY A 199 -12.46 4.38 8.35
N ASP A 200 -13.13 5.20 7.56
CA ASP A 200 -13.86 4.77 6.35
C ASP A 200 -12.97 4.66 5.10
N ARG A 201 -11.69 5.03 5.20
CA ARG A 201 -10.74 4.98 4.07
C ARG A 201 -9.95 3.68 4.07
N ARG A 202 -9.96 2.98 2.95
CA ARG A 202 -9.26 1.71 2.74
C ARG A 202 -7.98 1.90 1.93
N TYR A 203 -7.05 0.99 2.13
CA TYR A 203 -5.94 0.76 1.22
C TYR A 203 -6.42 -0.15 0.08
N SER A 204 -6.23 0.26 -1.17
CA SER A 204 -6.66 -0.53 -2.33
C SER A 204 -5.62 -0.52 -3.45
N TRP A 205 -5.50 -1.63 -4.18
CA TRP A 205 -4.60 -1.69 -5.34
C TRP A 205 -5.21 -0.91 -6.52
N LEU A 206 -4.55 0.19 -6.89
CA LEU A 206 -4.80 0.89 -8.16
C LEU A 206 -4.14 0.13 -9.31
N ILE A 207 -2.93 -0.37 -9.07
CA ILE A 207 -2.17 -1.17 -10.04
C ILE A 207 -1.63 -2.39 -9.31
N GLN A 208 -2.01 -3.59 -9.77
CA GLN A 208 -1.55 -4.84 -9.15
C GLN A 208 -0.03 -4.99 -9.26
N PRO A 209 0.60 -5.63 -8.25
CA PRO A 209 2.04 -5.82 -8.28
C PRO A 209 2.50 -6.62 -9.50
N SER A 210 3.58 -6.18 -10.13
CA SER A 210 4.24 -6.91 -11.22
C SER A 210 4.76 -8.26 -10.72
N PRO A 211 5.01 -9.23 -11.61
CA PRO A 211 5.70 -10.47 -11.23
C PRO A 211 7.12 -10.24 -10.70
N GLU A 212 7.79 -9.13 -11.04
CA GLU A 212 9.19 -8.88 -10.67
C GLU A 212 9.38 -8.58 -9.19
N ILE A 213 8.40 -7.91 -8.59
CA ILE A 213 8.37 -7.70 -7.14
C ILE A 213 7.66 -8.85 -6.42
N ARG A 214 7.44 -10.00 -7.05
CA ARG A 214 6.81 -11.18 -6.43
C ARG A 214 7.70 -12.40 -6.61
N LYS A 215 7.67 -13.34 -5.66
CA LYS A 215 8.27 -14.65 -5.88
C LYS A 215 7.53 -15.35 -7.02
N SER A 216 8.28 -15.85 -7.99
CA SER A 216 7.74 -16.79 -8.99
C SER A 216 7.16 -17.99 -8.26
N ALA A 217 5.94 -18.39 -8.64
CA ALA A 217 5.24 -19.55 -8.09
C ALA A 217 5.97 -20.86 -8.42
#